data_AF-A0A9D2G658-F1
#
_entry.id   AF-A0A9D2G658-F1
#
_cell.length_a   1.000
_cell.length_b   1.000
_cell.length_c   1.000
_cell.angle_alpha   90.00
_cell.angle_beta   90.00
_cell.angle_gamma   90.00
#
_symmetry.space_group_name_H-M   'P 1'
#
loop_
_entity.id
_entity.type
_entity.pdbx_description
1 polymer ?
#
loop_
_entity_poly.entity_id
_entity_poly.type
_entity_poly.pdbx_seq_one_letter_code
_entity_poly.pdbx_strand_id
1 'polypeptide(L)'
;MPRRFIDWEKTGRALELLRGDNLNLRRYVCHELNCENGNCSGDCSTCTYDMDNRISRSELGSVFHVSENVVANWEHGITPVGLDDLLFYCEIAQVALEDIIVYR
;
A
#
# COMPACT_ATOMS: atom_id res chain seq x y z
N MET A 1 -32.54 -0.18 -1.09
CA MET A 1 -31.47 -1.15 -0.76
C MET A 1 -30.95 -0.83 0.64
N PRO A 2 -30.66 -1.81 1.51
CA PRO A 2 -30.05 -1.54 2.80
C PRO A 2 -28.66 -0.92 2.61
N ARG A 3 -28.27 0.00 3.50
CA ARG A 3 -26.94 0.61 3.50
C ARG A 3 -25.89 -0.46 3.84
N ARG A 4 -24.91 -0.66 2.96
CA ARG A 4 -23.75 -1.51 3.22
C ARG A 4 -22.70 -0.73 4.00
N PHE A 5 -22.06 -1.39 4.96
CA PHE A 5 -20.97 -0.84 5.74
C PHE A 5 -19.66 -1.53 5.34
N ILE A 6 -18.56 -0.78 5.37
CA ILE A 6 -17.24 -1.33 5.09
C ILE A 6 -16.86 -2.29 6.21
N ASP A 7 -16.38 -3.46 5.83
CA ASP A 7 -15.78 -4.44 6.72
C ASP A 7 -14.28 -4.13 6.83
N TRP A 8 -13.92 -3.27 7.78
CA TRP A 8 -12.55 -2.77 7.92
C TRP A 8 -11.52 -3.86 8.21
N GLU A 9 -11.91 -4.94 8.89
CA GLU A 9 -11.03 -6.09 9.13
C GLU A 9 -10.66 -6.80 7.83
N LYS A 10 -11.64 -7.05 6.95
CA LYS A 10 -11.39 -7.67 5.64
C LYS A 10 -10.70 -6.72 4.67
N THR A 11 -11.08 -5.45 4.70
CA THR A 11 -10.45 -4.38 3.90
C THR A 11 -8.98 -4.22 4.31
N GLY A 12 -8.67 -4.23 5.61
CA GLY A 12 -7.30 -4.23 6.12
C GLY A 12 -6.48 -5.41 5.63
N ARG A 13 -7.06 -6.62 5.65
CA ARG A 13 -6.40 -7.80 5.11
C ARG A 13 -6.15 -7.71 3.60
N ALA A 14 -7.05 -7.08 2.84
CA ALA A 14 -6.83 -6.81 1.42
C ALA A 14 -5.64 -5.85 1.22
N LEU A 15 -5.51 -4.81 2.06
CA LEU A 15 -4.36 -3.90 2.05
C LEU A 15 -3.04 -4.61 2.38
N GLU A 16 -3.03 -5.51 3.37
CA GLU A 16 -1.84 -6.30 3.71
C GLU A 16 -1.37 -7.16 2.52
N LEU A 17 -2.31 -7.83 1.84
CA LEU A 17 -2.03 -8.61 0.64
C LEU A 17 -1.52 -7.73 -0.50
N LEU A 18 -2.12 -6.55 -0.67
CA LEU A 18 -1.71 -5.59 -1.69
C LEU A 18 -0.28 -5.11 -1.44
N ARG A 19 0.11 -4.81 -0.19
CA ARG A 19 1.50 -4.49 0.18
C ARG A 19 2.46 -5.65 -0.11
N GLY A 20 2.01 -6.88 0.12
CA GLY A 20 2.82 -8.08 -0.09
C GLY A 20 3.07 -8.40 -1.56
N ASP A 21 2.06 -8.26 -2.42
CA ASP A 21 2.08 -8.91 -3.73
C ASP A 21 1.94 -7.94 -4.93
N ASN A 22 1.70 -6.65 -4.70
CA ASN A 22 1.52 -5.68 -5.79
C ASN A 22 2.86 -5.16 -6.35
N LEU A 23 3.11 -5.41 -7.64
CA LEU A 23 4.34 -4.97 -8.32
C LEU A 23 4.41 -3.45 -8.55
N ASN A 24 3.28 -2.80 -8.85
CA ASN A 24 3.23 -1.37 -9.11
C ASN A 24 3.50 -0.57 -7.84
N LEU A 25 2.87 -0.98 -6.74
CA LEU A 25 3.12 -0.43 -5.41
C LEU A 25 4.60 -0.57 -5.02
N ARG A 26 5.21 -1.74 -5.27
CA ARG A 26 6.64 -1.96 -5.02
C ARG A 26 7.52 -1.00 -5.82
N ARG A 27 7.24 -0.84 -7.12
CA ARG A 27 7.96 0.08 -8.00
C ARG A 27 7.83 1.53 -7.53
N TYR A 28 6.63 1.94 -7.13
CA TYR A 28 6.37 3.28 -6.64
C TYR A 28 7.15 3.55 -5.35
N VAL A 29 7.01 2.68 -4.34
CA VAL A 29 7.71 2.85 -3.05
C VAL A 29 9.22 2.83 -3.23
N CYS A 30 9.75 1.95 -4.09
CA CYS A 30 11.18 1.94 -4.42
C CYS A 30 11.62 3.24 -5.09
N HIS A 31 10.84 3.76 -6.04
CA HIS A 31 11.14 5.04 -6.68
C HIS A 31 11.18 6.18 -5.66
N GLU A 32 10.14 6.33 -4.85
CA GLU A 32 10.05 7.41 -3.87
C GLU A 32 11.18 7.38 -2.83
N LEU A 33 11.56 6.19 -2.35
CA LEU A 33 12.55 6.08 -1.25
C LEU A 33 14.00 5.98 -1.73
N ASN A 34 14.24 5.46 -2.93
CA ASN A 34 15.60 5.18 -3.42
C ASN A 34 16.07 6.13 -4.53
N CYS A 35 15.22 7.02 -5.07
CA CYS A 35 15.66 7.99 -6.08
C CYS A 35 16.76 8.94 -5.56
N GLU A 36 16.86 9.15 -4.24
CA GLU A 36 17.91 9.96 -3.61
C GLU A 36 19.14 9.15 -3.15
N ASN A 37 19.00 7.84 -2.90
CA ASN A 37 20.01 7.06 -2.18
C ASN A 37 20.99 6.28 -3.08
N GLY A 38 20.86 6.34 -4.41
CA GLY A 38 21.81 5.70 -5.35
C GLY A 38 21.91 4.17 -5.27
N ASN A 39 21.07 3.52 -4.45
CA ASN A 39 21.03 2.06 -4.23
C ASN A 39 20.22 1.30 -5.29
N CYS A 40 19.50 2.03 -6.14
CA CYS A 40 19.03 1.51 -7.40
C CYS A 40 19.95 2.12 -8.46
N SER A 41 20.37 1.38 -9.49
CA SER A 41 21.25 1.86 -10.57
C SER A 41 20.61 2.92 -11.49
N GLY A 42 19.77 3.79 -10.92
CA GLY A 42 19.02 4.84 -11.59
C GLY A 42 17.70 4.38 -12.21
N ASP A 43 17.39 3.09 -12.16
CA ASP A 43 16.33 2.53 -13.01
C ASP A 43 15.39 1.59 -12.23
N CYS A 44 14.54 2.18 -11.40
CA CYS A 44 13.46 1.47 -10.68
C CYS A 44 12.45 0.81 -11.64
N SER A 45 12.46 1.19 -12.92
CA SER A 45 11.65 0.58 -13.99
C SER A 45 12.15 -0.81 -14.39
N THR A 46 13.47 -1.04 -14.31
CA THR A 46 14.16 -2.29 -14.65
C THR A 46 14.69 -3.05 -13.42
N CYS A 47 14.36 -2.59 -12.21
CA CYS A 47 14.66 -3.27 -10.95
C CYS A 47 13.77 -4.52 -10.76
N THR A 48 13.90 -5.48 -11.66
CA THR A 48 13.14 -6.73 -11.71
C THR A 48 13.82 -7.89 -10.99
N TYR A 49 15.09 -7.74 -10.59
CA TYR A 49 15.92 -8.90 -10.21
C TYR A 49 16.08 -9.14 -8.70
N ASP A 50 16.00 -8.12 -7.83
CA ASP A 50 16.17 -8.30 -6.37
C ASP A 50 15.41 -7.25 -5.54
N MET A 51 14.25 -6.78 -5.99
CA MET A 51 13.36 -6.11 -5.05
C MET A 51 12.80 -7.17 -4.11
N ASP A 52 13.15 -7.09 -2.82
CA ASP A 52 12.57 -7.92 -1.78
C ASP A 52 11.08 -8.11 -2.06
N ASN A 53 10.61 -9.36 -1.97
CA ASN A 53 9.26 -9.70 -2.42
C ASN A 53 8.14 -8.98 -1.66
N ARG A 54 8.47 -8.12 -0.68
CA ARG A 54 7.52 -7.39 0.16
C ARG A 54 8.07 -6.02 0.52
N ILE A 55 7.21 -5.01 0.41
CA ILE A 55 7.45 -3.67 0.98
C ILE A 55 7.24 -3.79 2.49
N SER A 56 8.16 -3.26 3.31
CA SER A 56 7.96 -3.18 4.75
C SER A 56 6.90 -2.14 5.12
N ARG A 57 6.32 -2.24 6.32
CA ARG A 57 5.34 -1.25 6.81
C ARG A 57 5.98 0.12 7.04
N SER A 58 7.26 0.16 7.39
CA SER A 58 8.01 1.39 7.58
C SER A 58 8.22 2.12 6.26
N GLU A 59 8.62 1.41 5.20
CA GLU A 59 8.74 1.98 3.84
C GLU A 59 7.41 2.53 3.34
N LEU A 60 6.32 1.78 3.51
CA LEU A 60 5.00 2.26 3.13
C LEU A 60 4.59 3.48 3.99
N GLY A 61 4.88 3.46 5.29
CA GLY A 61 4.63 4.59 6.18
C GLY A 61 5.36 5.86 5.74
N SER A 62 6.61 5.74 5.27
CA SER A 62 7.37 6.87 4.74
C SER A 62 6.70 7.51 3.53
N VAL A 63 6.18 6.70 2.60
CA VAL A 63 5.46 7.18 1.40
C VAL A 63 4.13 7.85 1.74
N PHE A 64 3.42 7.35 2.74
CA PHE A 64 2.15 7.93 3.20
C PHE A 64 2.34 9.04 4.26
N HIS A 65 3.58 9.35 4.63
CA HIS A 65 3.91 10.28 5.72
C HIS A 65 3.23 9.95 7.05
N VAL A 66 3.07 8.65 7.34
CA VAL A 66 2.51 8.12 8.59
C VAL A 66 3.48 7.17 9.29
N SER A 67 3.28 6.92 10.58
CA SER A 67 4.09 5.93 11.30
C SER A 67 3.78 4.49 10.85
N GLU A 68 4.75 3.59 11.00
CA GLU A 68 4.57 2.14 10.78
C GLU A 68 3.35 1.57 11.53
N ASN A 69 3.10 2.05 12.75
CA ASN A 69 1.96 1.63 13.56
C ASN A 69 0.60 2.00 12.94
N VAL A 70 0.53 3.11 12.22
CA VAL A 70 -0.70 3.53 11.52
C VAL A 70 -0.98 2.57 10.37
N VAL A 71 0.05 2.21 9.60
CA VAL A 71 -0.05 1.19 8.54
C VAL A 71 -0.50 -0.16 9.13
N ALA A 72 0.10 -0.58 10.25
CA ALA A 72 -0.30 -1.82 10.93
C ALA A 72 -1.77 -1.78 11.39
N ASN A 73 -2.24 -0.65 11.91
CA ASN A 73 -3.63 -0.49 12.32
C ASN A 73 -4.59 -0.53 11.14
N TRP A 74 -4.21 0.02 9.99
CA TRP A 74 -4.98 -0.09 8.74
C TRP A 74 -5.10 -1.54 8.29
N GLU A 75 -3.98 -2.29 8.26
CA GLU A 75 -3.94 -3.69 7.83
C GLU A 75 -4.73 -4.63 8.75
N HIS A 76 -4.77 -4.34 10.05
CA HIS A 76 -5.57 -5.10 11.01
C HIS A 76 -7.01 -4.58 11.14
N GLY A 77 -7.40 -3.55 10.38
CA GLY A 77 -8.73 -2.95 10.44
C GLY A 77 -9.08 -2.31 11.79
N ILE A 78 -8.07 -1.96 12.61
CA ILE A 78 -8.23 -1.35 13.93
C ILE A 78 -8.69 0.10 13.77
N THR A 79 -8.06 0.83 12.84
CA THR A 79 -8.42 2.21 12.52
C THR A 79 -8.89 2.30 11.07
N PRO A 80 -10.06 2.90 10.81
CA PRO A 80 -10.49 3.20 9.44
C PRO A 80 -9.43 3.99 8.69
N VAL A 81 -9.19 3.60 7.44
CA VAL A 81 -8.31 4.34 6.54
C VAL A 81 -9.05 5.57 6.02
N GLY A 82 -8.37 6.71 5.95
CA GLY A 82 -8.94 7.92 5.34
C GLY A 82 -9.27 7.68 3.86
N LEU A 83 -10.27 8.41 3.32
CA LEU A 83 -10.59 8.28 1.90
C LEU A 83 -9.42 8.73 1.02
N ASP A 84 -8.74 9.81 1.40
CA ASP A 84 -7.59 10.33 0.65
C ASP A 84 -6.45 9.31 0.61
N ASP A 85 -6.15 8.67 1.75
CA ASP A 85 -5.16 7.60 1.83
C ASP A 85 -5.57 6.39 0.97
N LEU A 86 -6.86 5.99 1.00
CA LEU A 86 -7.35 4.88 0.16
C LEU A 86 -7.23 5.19 -1.34
N LEU A 87 -7.59 6.40 -1.75
CA LEU A 87 -7.49 6.83 -3.15
C LEU A 87 -6.03 6.89 -3.59
N PHE A 88 -5.14 7.42 -2.75
CA PHE A 88 -3.71 7.42 -3.02
C PHE A 88 -3.17 5.99 -3.12
N TYR A 89 -3.58 5.08 -2.23
CA TYR A 89 -3.22 3.66 -2.29
C TYR A 89 -3.64 3.03 -3.63
N CYS A 90 -4.87 3.31 -4.09
CA CYS A 90 -5.39 2.82 -5.36
C CYS A 90 -4.57 3.34 -6.55
N GLU A 91 -4.22 4.63 -6.53
CA GLU A 91 -3.44 5.28 -7.58
C GLU A 91 -2.05 4.63 -7.73
N ILE A 92 -1.30 4.52 -6.64
CA ILE A 92 0.08 3.99 -6.68
C ILE A 92 0.13 2.47 -6.92
N ALA A 93 -0.91 1.74 -6.50
CA ALA A 93 -1.02 0.30 -6.72
C ALA A 93 -1.66 -0.06 -8.08
N GLN A 94 -2.22 0.92 -8.79
CA GLN A 94 -3.01 0.77 -10.03
C GLN A 94 -4.15 -0.25 -9.89
N VAL A 95 -4.94 -0.11 -8.81
CA VAL A 95 -6.14 -0.93 -8.55
C VAL A 95 -7.35 -0.04 -8.35
N ALA A 96 -8.55 -0.58 -8.52
CA ALA A 96 -9.78 0.14 -8.22
C ALA A 96 -10.08 0.09 -6.71
N LEU A 97 -10.87 1.05 -6.23
CA LEU A 97 -11.27 1.09 -4.82
C LEU A 97 -12.10 -0.15 -4.44
N GLU A 98 -12.89 -0.65 -5.38
CA GLU A 98 -13.70 -1.86 -5.27
C GLU A 98 -12.87 -3.14 -5.14
N ASP A 99 -11.60 -3.12 -5.57
CA ASP A 99 -10.67 -4.26 -5.41
C ASP A 99 -10.15 -4.37 -3.97
N ILE A 100 -10.23 -3.29 -3.19
CA ILE A 100 -9.73 -3.20 -1.81
C ILE A 100 -10.88 -3.22 -0.80
N ILE A 101 -11.94 -2.44 -1.04
CA ILE A 101 -13.03 -2.26 -0.08
C ILE A 101 -13.92 -3.51 -0.06
N VAL A 102 -14.01 -4.12 1.12
CA VAL A 102 -14.93 -5.24 1.37
C VAL A 102 -16.12 -4.75 2.16
N TYR A 103 -17.33 -5.11 1.73
CA TYR A 103 -18.58 -4.75 2.42
C TYR A 103 -19.15 -5.92 3.22
N ARG A 104 -19.91 -5.59 4.28
CA ARG A 104 -20.78 -6.54 5.00
C ARG A 104 -22.12 -6.74 4.31
#